data_AF-A0A6G0XM64-F1
#
_entry.id   AF-A0A6G0XM64-F1
#
_cell.length_a   1.000
_cell.length_b   1.000
_cell.length_c   1.000
_cell.angle_alpha   90.00
_cell.angle_beta   90.00
_cell.angle_gamma   90.00
#
_symmetry.space_group_name_H-M   'P 1'
#
loop_
_entity.id
_entity.type
_entity.pdbx_description
1 polymer ?
#
loop_
_entity_poly.entity_id
_entity_poly.type
_entity_poly.pdbx_seq_one_letter_code
_entity_poly.pdbx_strand_id
1 'polypeptide(L)'
;MQTSNKQVMDQLQTIQAKTNNIKDILLHRLSNNRHTVLAEIAAKKWITVSLRDKDMVTSLRKAKTNLGVYRQRVLEQVESLTKLLFALDDIHSDGDESVRVERKAAVQQIQELLAIADALMAQCEHLKQFAHDHLLHVLDVKNETVVNQAATDEADEPTVPTDQDNTTSSEPLQQWTTQNPTKSTSKLLKSPNRVLESTRVMPSNTWHPWMKTPTTSSSMPPSSSPPTPKFL
;
A
#
# COMPACT_ATOMS: atom_id res chain seq x y z
N MET A 1 -36.11 -3.53 21.21
CA MET A 1 -35.74 -4.91 21.60
C MET A 1 -34.56 -4.79 22.54
N GLN A 2 -34.68 -5.24 23.80
CA GLN A 2 -33.55 -5.23 24.74
C GLN A 2 -32.61 -6.38 24.36
N THR A 3 -31.40 -6.08 23.92
CA THR A 3 -30.37 -7.11 23.74
C THR A 3 -29.92 -7.57 25.13
N SER A 4 -29.83 -8.88 25.34
CA SER A 4 -29.34 -9.42 26.62
C SER A 4 -27.91 -8.95 26.85
N ASN A 5 -27.57 -8.59 28.09
CA ASN A 5 -26.22 -8.17 28.47
C ASN A 5 -25.14 -9.17 27.99
N LYS A 6 -25.43 -10.47 28.11
CA LYS A 6 -24.56 -11.53 27.59
C LYS A 6 -24.26 -11.37 26.08
N GLN A 7 -25.29 -11.04 25.29
CA GLN A 7 -25.14 -10.82 23.85
C GLN A 7 -24.27 -9.60 23.56
N VAL A 8 -24.39 -8.53 24.35
CA VAL A 8 -23.55 -7.33 24.22
C VAL A 8 -22.08 -7.65 24.52
N MET A 9 -21.81 -8.41 25.58
CA MET A 9 -20.45 -8.85 25.91
C MET A 9 -19.88 -9.78 24.84
N ASP A 10 -20.66 -10.72 24.31
CA ASP A 10 -20.23 -11.60 23.21
C ASP A 10 -19.87 -10.78 21.94
N GLN A 11 -20.61 -9.71 21.66
CA GLN A 11 -20.30 -8.77 20.57
C GLN A 11 -18.99 -8.02 20.82
N LEU A 12 -18.78 -7.50 22.04
CA LEU A 12 -17.53 -6.83 22.42
C LEU A 12 -16.33 -7.76 22.30
N GLN A 13 -16.45 -9.01 22.78
CA GLN A 13 -15.40 -10.01 22.64
C GLN A 13 -15.10 -10.33 21.17
N THR A 14 -16.13 -10.42 20.33
CA THR A 14 -15.97 -10.63 18.89
C THR A 14 -15.21 -9.46 18.23
N ILE A 15 -15.54 -8.22 18.60
CA ILE A 15 -14.84 -7.02 18.12
C ILE A 15 -13.38 -7.04 18.59
N GLN A 16 -13.14 -7.40 19.85
CA GLN A 16 -11.79 -7.48 20.40
C GLN A 16 -10.94 -8.55 19.70
N ALA A 17 -11.51 -9.73 19.42
CA ALA A 17 -10.83 -10.78 18.67
C ALA A 17 -10.45 -10.31 17.25
N LYS A 18 -11.35 -9.63 16.55
CA LYS A 18 -11.06 -9.03 15.23
C LYS A 18 -9.99 -7.95 15.31
N THR A 19 -10.05 -7.09 16.33
CA THR A 19 -9.05 -6.04 16.59
C THR A 19 -7.66 -6.65 16.81
N ASN A 20 -7.57 -7.73 17.59
CA ASN A 20 -6.31 -8.44 17.83
C ASN A 20 -5.75 -9.11 16.58
N ASN A 21 -6.60 -9.63 15.69
CA ASN A 21 -6.18 -10.15 14.40
C ASN A 21 -5.59 -9.03 13.52
N ILE A 22 -6.26 -7.89 13.42
CA ILE A 22 -5.76 -6.73 12.66
C ILE A 22 -4.44 -6.22 13.25
N LYS A 23 -4.30 -6.24 14.58
CA LYS A 23 -3.04 -5.91 15.27
C LYS A 23 -1.89 -6.82 14.82
N ASP A 24 -2.08 -8.13 14.75
CA ASP A 24 -1.07 -9.08 14.22
C ASP A 24 -0.68 -8.73 12.77
N ILE A 25 -1.68 -8.46 11.93
CA ILE A 25 -1.47 -8.12 10.52
C ILE A 25 -0.64 -6.83 10.39
N LEU A 26 -1.00 -5.77 11.11
CA LEU A 26 -0.32 -4.48 11.03
C LEU A 26 1.12 -4.56 11.57
N LEU A 27 1.30 -5.13 12.76
CA LEU A 27 2.59 -5.13 13.45
C LEU A 27 3.60 -6.10 12.85
N HIS A 28 3.16 -7.27 12.40
CA HIS A 28 4.07 -8.32 11.94
C HIS A 28 4.03 -8.47 10.43
N ARG A 29 2.86 -8.76 9.86
CA ARG A 29 2.78 -9.18 8.45
C ARG A 29 3.04 -8.02 7.49
N LEU A 30 2.41 -6.88 7.71
CA LEU A 30 2.57 -5.70 6.86
C LEU A 30 3.93 -5.03 7.07
N SER A 31 4.42 -5.00 8.30
CA SER A 31 5.79 -4.53 8.58
C SER A 31 6.83 -5.37 7.83
N ASN A 32 6.73 -6.70 7.88
CA ASN A 32 7.63 -7.59 7.13
C ASN A 32 7.48 -7.42 5.62
N ASN A 33 6.25 -7.31 5.12
CA ASN A 33 6.00 -7.11 3.69
C ASN A 33 6.63 -5.81 3.17
N ARG A 34 6.63 -4.74 3.98
CA ARG A 34 7.33 -3.48 3.66
C ARG A 34 8.81 -3.73 3.39
N HIS A 35 9.49 -4.50 4.24
CA HIS A 35 10.90 -4.82 4.08
C HIS A 35 11.15 -5.59 2.78
N THR A 36 10.27 -6.53 2.43
CA THR A 36 10.33 -7.26 1.16
C THR A 36 10.18 -6.34 -0.05
N VAL A 37 9.17 -5.46 -0.05
CA VAL A 37 8.93 -4.53 -1.17
C VAL A 37 10.09 -3.53 -1.31
N LEU A 38 10.63 -3.02 -0.18
CA LEU A 38 11.80 -2.15 -0.19
C LEU A 38 13.03 -2.86 -0.77
N ALA A 39 13.30 -4.09 -0.32
CA ALA A 39 14.41 -4.89 -0.83
C ALA A 39 14.27 -5.18 -2.33
N GLU A 40 13.05 -5.48 -2.80
CA GLU A 40 12.77 -5.66 -4.22
C GLU A 40 13.08 -4.39 -5.03
N ILE A 41 12.58 -3.23 -4.60
CA ILE A 41 12.83 -1.94 -5.26
C ILE A 41 14.33 -1.60 -5.26
N ALA A 42 15.02 -1.80 -4.14
CA ALA A 42 16.46 -1.56 -4.03
C ALA A 42 17.27 -2.49 -4.95
N ALA A 43 16.92 -3.78 -5.00
CA ALA A 43 17.56 -4.74 -5.90
C ALA A 43 17.32 -4.36 -7.37
N LYS A 44 16.10 -3.94 -7.73
CA LYS A 44 15.82 -3.46 -9.08
C LYS A 44 16.60 -2.20 -9.43
N LYS A 45 16.73 -1.25 -8.50
CA LYS A 45 17.58 -0.05 -8.68
C LYS A 45 19.01 -0.45 -9.00
N TRP A 46 19.57 -1.39 -8.24
CA TRP A 46 20.93 -1.85 -8.47
C TRP A 46 21.09 -2.52 -9.84
N ILE A 47 20.17 -3.45 -10.18
CA ILE A 47 20.17 -4.16 -11.47
C ILE A 47 20.05 -3.17 -12.64
N THR A 48 19.18 -2.17 -12.55
CA THR A 48 19.02 -1.15 -13.60
C THR A 48 20.31 -0.36 -13.85
N VAL A 49 21.12 -0.14 -12.81
CA VAL A 49 22.42 0.56 -12.94
C VAL A 49 23.53 -0.38 -13.42
N SER A 50 23.53 -1.64 -12.97
CA SER A 50 24.63 -2.58 -13.20
C SER A 50 24.48 -3.43 -14.47
N LEU A 51 23.26 -3.67 -14.94
CA LEU A 51 22.94 -4.63 -16.00
C LEU A 51 21.95 -4.01 -17.00
N ARG A 52 22.30 -4.04 -18.29
CA ARG A 52 21.34 -3.74 -19.38
C ARG A 52 20.48 -4.98 -19.66
N ASP A 53 19.63 -5.32 -18.71
CA ASP A 53 18.72 -6.45 -18.82
C ASP A 53 17.55 -6.12 -19.76
N LYS A 54 17.22 -7.05 -20.66
CA LYS A 54 16.10 -6.94 -21.62
C LYS A 54 14.75 -7.01 -20.88
N ASP A 55 14.69 -7.76 -19.78
CA ASP A 55 13.48 -7.97 -18.97
C ASP A 55 13.33 -6.96 -17.83
N MET A 56 14.15 -5.91 -17.81
CA MET A 56 14.09 -4.88 -16.77
C MET A 56 12.69 -4.27 -16.64
N VAL A 57 12.03 -3.95 -17.75
CA VAL A 57 10.73 -3.26 -17.79
C VAL A 57 9.62 -4.07 -17.11
N THR A 58 9.54 -5.36 -17.42
CA THR A 58 8.54 -6.26 -16.83
C THR A 58 8.80 -6.43 -15.34
N SER A 59 10.07 -6.52 -14.94
CA SER A 59 10.47 -6.62 -13.55
C SER A 59 10.16 -5.34 -12.73
N LEU A 60 10.34 -4.15 -13.33
CA LEU A 60 9.97 -2.87 -12.73
C LEU A 60 8.45 -2.71 -12.61
N ARG A 61 7.70 -3.15 -13.61
CA ARG A 61 6.23 -3.18 -13.56
C ARG A 61 5.74 -4.09 -12.44
N LYS A 62 6.38 -5.26 -12.25
CA LYS A 62 6.07 -6.17 -11.13
C LYS A 62 6.32 -5.51 -9.78
N ALA A 63 7.47 -4.86 -9.59
CA ALA A 63 7.78 -4.14 -8.35
C ALA A 63 6.75 -3.03 -8.05
N LYS A 64 6.33 -2.28 -9.09
CA LYS A 64 5.27 -1.27 -8.98
C LYS A 64 3.93 -1.89 -8.57
N THR A 65 3.55 -3.01 -9.16
CA THR A 65 2.34 -3.74 -8.78
C THR A 65 2.41 -4.22 -7.33
N ASN A 66 3.53 -4.80 -6.90
CA ASN A 66 3.72 -5.26 -5.52
C ASN A 66 3.61 -4.12 -4.50
N LEU A 67 4.16 -2.95 -4.82
CA LEU A 67 3.98 -1.74 -4.01
C LEU A 67 2.51 -1.32 -3.93
N GLY A 68 1.78 -1.36 -5.05
CA GLY A 68 0.34 -1.09 -5.08
C GLY A 68 -0.47 -2.06 -4.22
N VAL A 69 -0.14 -3.36 -4.28
CA VAL A 69 -0.76 -4.40 -3.44
C VAL A 69 -0.47 -4.17 -1.96
N TYR A 70 0.77 -3.81 -1.61
CA TYR A 70 1.13 -3.48 -0.23
C TYR A 70 0.29 -2.31 0.30
N ARG A 71 0.20 -1.20 -0.46
CA ARG A 71 -0.65 -0.05 -0.12
C ARG A 71 -2.10 -0.47 0.12
N GLN A 72 -2.65 -1.23 -0.84
CA GLN A 72 -4.05 -1.64 -0.78
C GLN A 72 -4.34 -2.45 0.49
N ARG A 73 -3.45 -3.36 0.88
CA ARG A 73 -3.59 -4.14 2.11
C ARG A 73 -3.60 -3.29 3.37
N VAL A 74 -2.81 -2.20 3.41
CA VAL A 74 -2.84 -1.26 4.55
C VAL A 74 -4.20 -0.56 4.61
N LEU A 75 -4.71 -0.07 3.47
CA LEU A 75 -6.02 0.57 3.39
C LEU A 75 -7.17 -0.36 3.81
N GLU A 76 -7.11 -1.63 3.43
CA GLU A 76 -8.09 -2.65 3.86
C GLU A 76 -8.13 -2.81 5.39
N GLN A 77 -6.97 -2.70 6.07
CA GLN A 77 -6.93 -2.74 7.53
C GLN A 77 -7.52 -1.47 8.14
N VAL A 78 -7.23 -0.29 7.58
CA VAL A 78 -7.84 0.98 8.00
C VAL A 78 -9.37 0.93 7.89
N GLU A 79 -9.87 0.45 6.75
CA GLU A 79 -11.31 0.30 6.53
C GLU A 79 -11.93 -0.69 7.53
N SER A 80 -11.26 -1.81 7.79
CA SER A 80 -11.73 -2.81 8.75
C SER A 80 -11.79 -2.26 10.18
N LEU A 81 -10.77 -1.51 10.61
CA LEU A 81 -10.75 -0.84 11.91
C LEU A 81 -11.86 0.21 12.03
N THR A 82 -12.08 1.00 10.98
CA THR A 82 -13.14 2.01 10.96
C THR A 82 -14.52 1.36 11.05
N LYS A 83 -14.74 0.22 10.38
CA LYS A 83 -15.98 -0.57 10.54
C LYS A 83 -16.18 -1.08 11.96
N LEU A 84 -15.10 -1.47 12.65
CA LEU A 84 -15.19 -1.90 14.05
C LEU A 84 -15.53 -0.74 14.99
N LEU A 85 -15.09 0.50 14.71
CA LEU A 85 -15.54 1.67 15.47
C LEU A 85 -17.04 1.90 15.33
N PHE A 86 -17.57 1.85 14.10
CA PHE A 86 -19.03 1.98 13.91
C PHE A 86 -19.80 0.86 14.61
N ALA A 87 -19.29 -0.38 14.57
CA ALA A 87 -19.91 -1.49 15.29
C ALA A 87 -19.87 -1.30 16.83
N LEU A 88 -18.85 -0.61 17.37
CA LEU A 88 -18.80 -0.26 18.80
C LEU A 88 -19.78 0.86 19.14
N ASP A 89 -20.01 1.82 18.25
CA ASP A 89 -20.98 2.90 18.45
C ASP A 89 -22.41 2.37 18.57
N ASP A 90 -22.73 1.29 17.84
CA ASP A 90 -24.03 0.60 17.91
C ASP A 90 -24.24 -0.19 19.22
N ILE A 91 -23.19 -0.42 20.02
CA ILE A 91 -23.28 -1.15 21.29
C ILE A 91 -23.73 -0.22 22.42
N HIS A 92 -24.92 -0.52 22.94
CA HIS A 92 -25.55 0.19 24.05
C HIS A 92 -25.27 -0.54 25.37
N SER A 93 -24.86 0.21 26.39
CA SER A 93 -24.51 -0.36 27.69
C SER A 93 -25.71 -0.56 28.64
N ASP A 94 -26.86 0.06 28.37
CA ASP A 94 -28.07 0.00 29.21
C ASP A 94 -27.83 0.21 30.73
N GLY A 95 -26.82 1.02 31.07
CA GLY A 95 -26.41 1.32 32.44
C GLY A 95 -25.32 0.41 33.03
N ASP A 96 -24.87 -0.64 32.32
CA ASP A 96 -23.77 -1.51 32.76
C ASP A 96 -22.41 -0.82 32.60
N GLU A 97 -21.69 -0.65 33.71
CA GLU A 97 -20.36 -0.06 33.72
C GLU A 97 -19.31 -0.93 33.04
N SER A 98 -19.40 -2.27 33.17
CA SER A 98 -18.44 -3.19 32.56
C SER A 98 -18.42 -3.05 31.04
N VAL A 99 -19.61 -3.00 30.42
CA VAL A 99 -19.78 -2.76 28.98
C VAL A 99 -19.19 -1.40 28.57
N ARG A 100 -19.40 -0.34 29.37
CA ARG A 100 -18.84 0.99 29.08
C ARG A 100 -17.31 0.98 29.10
N VAL A 101 -16.72 0.35 30.12
CA VAL A 101 -15.27 0.24 30.27
C VAL A 101 -14.65 -0.55 29.13
N GLU A 102 -15.21 -1.72 28.81
CA GLU A 102 -14.70 -2.56 27.72
C GLU A 102 -14.84 -1.89 26.36
N ARG A 103 -15.98 -1.25 26.07
CA ARG A 103 -16.17 -0.47 24.85
C ARG A 103 -15.13 0.63 24.72
N LYS A 104 -14.88 1.38 25.80
CA LYS A 104 -13.85 2.44 25.82
C LYS A 104 -12.45 1.88 25.56
N ALA A 105 -12.11 0.75 26.18
CA ALA A 105 -10.82 0.08 25.96
C ALA A 105 -10.67 -0.38 24.50
N ALA A 106 -11.72 -0.95 23.90
CA ALA A 106 -11.73 -1.35 22.50
C ALA A 106 -11.57 -0.16 21.55
N VAL A 107 -12.27 0.96 21.81
CA VAL A 107 -12.11 2.21 21.03
C VAL A 107 -10.66 2.69 21.08
N GLN A 108 -10.07 2.76 22.28
CA GLN A 108 -8.69 3.21 22.44
C GLN A 108 -7.71 2.32 21.68
N GLN A 109 -7.85 1.00 21.79
CA GLN A 109 -7.03 0.04 21.06
C GLN A 109 -7.15 0.22 19.54
N ILE A 110 -8.37 0.40 19.02
CA ILE A 110 -8.58 0.61 17.58
C ILE A 110 -7.94 1.93 17.12
N GLN A 111 -8.05 2.99 17.90
CA GLN A 111 -7.43 4.29 17.59
C GLN A 111 -5.90 4.20 17.55
N GLU A 112 -5.28 3.47 18.48
CA GLU A 112 -3.84 3.19 18.46
C GLU A 112 -3.44 2.43 17.18
N LEU A 113 -4.23 1.45 16.75
CA LEU A 113 -3.98 0.69 15.53
C LEU A 113 -4.16 1.53 14.26
N LEU A 114 -5.13 2.46 14.23
CA LEU A 114 -5.30 3.41 13.14
C LEU A 114 -4.06 4.31 12.99
N ALA A 115 -3.51 4.82 14.09
CA ALA A 115 -2.28 5.60 14.05
C ALA A 115 -1.09 4.80 13.51
N ILE A 116 -1.00 3.51 13.83
CA ILE A 116 0.01 2.60 13.26
C ILE A 116 -0.20 2.43 11.76
N ALA A 117 -1.44 2.23 11.32
CA ALA A 117 -1.77 2.09 9.91
C ALA A 117 -1.44 3.37 9.11
N ASP A 118 -1.69 4.55 9.67
CA ASP A 118 -1.30 5.84 9.09
C ASP A 118 0.22 5.97 8.95
N ALA A 119 0.98 5.52 9.95
CA ALA A 119 2.44 5.49 9.87
C ALA A 119 2.93 4.54 8.76
N LEU A 120 2.30 3.37 8.58
CA LEU A 120 2.59 2.47 7.46
C LEU A 120 2.22 3.08 6.11
N MET A 121 1.11 3.83 6.03
CA MET A 121 0.72 4.56 4.82
C MET A 121 1.73 5.64 4.45
N ALA A 122 2.21 6.44 5.42
CA ALA A 122 3.23 7.44 5.18
C ALA A 122 4.54 6.80 4.66
N GLN A 123 4.93 5.66 5.24
CA GLN A 123 6.09 4.89 4.74
C GLN A 123 5.86 4.35 3.34
N CYS A 124 4.65 3.91 3.01
CA CYS A 124 4.28 3.49 1.66
C CYS A 124 4.41 4.65 0.65
N GLU A 125 3.99 5.86 1.01
CA GLU A 125 4.15 7.04 0.15
C GLU A 125 5.63 7.40 -0.05
N HIS A 126 6.44 7.33 1.00
CA HIS A 126 7.89 7.51 0.87
C HIS A 126 8.51 6.46 -0.08
N LEU A 127 8.10 5.20 0.02
CA LEU A 127 8.59 4.13 -0.85
C LEU A 127 8.15 4.33 -2.30
N LYS A 128 6.94 4.82 -2.52
CA LYS A 128 6.42 5.18 -3.84
C LYS A 128 7.20 6.34 -4.45
N GLN A 129 7.52 7.36 -3.66
CA GLN A 129 8.35 8.47 -4.12
C GLN A 129 9.75 7.97 -4.48
N PHE A 130 10.38 7.17 -3.62
CA PHE A 130 11.69 6.56 -3.89
C PHE A 130 11.70 5.72 -5.17
N ALA A 131 10.67 4.90 -5.39
CA ALA A 131 10.53 4.11 -6.61
C ALA A 131 10.33 5.02 -7.83
N HIS A 132 9.58 6.11 -7.70
CA HIS A 132 9.37 7.07 -8.78
C HIS A 132 10.69 7.73 -9.21
N ASP A 133 11.41 8.30 -8.24
CA ASP A 133 12.65 9.04 -8.48
C ASP A 133 13.73 8.16 -9.11
N HIS A 134 13.83 6.89 -8.71
CA HIS A 134 14.92 6.01 -9.12
C HIS A 134 14.59 4.99 -10.21
N LEU A 135 13.32 4.61 -10.39
CA LEU A 135 12.96 3.50 -11.28
C LEU A 135 11.93 3.87 -12.33
N LEU A 136 10.93 4.70 -12.00
CA LEU A 136 9.78 4.88 -12.89
C LEU A 136 10.08 5.78 -14.09
N HIS A 137 11.07 6.69 -14.00
CA HIS A 137 11.54 7.44 -15.18
C HIS A 137 12.03 6.52 -16.32
N VAL A 138 12.57 5.34 -15.98
CA VAL A 138 13.04 4.34 -16.96
C VAL A 138 11.87 3.67 -17.69
N LEU A 139 10.71 3.57 -17.05
CA LEU A 139 9.49 3.04 -17.68
C LEU A 139 8.86 4.05 -18.65
N ASP A 140 8.88 5.33 -18.29
CA ASP A 140 8.24 6.38 -19.08
C ASP A 140 9.00 6.62 -20.41
N VAL A 141 10.34 6.65 -20.36
CA VAL A 141 11.19 6.81 -21.56
C VAL A 141 11.00 5.68 -22.59
N LYS A 142 10.80 4.44 -22.15
CA LYS A 142 10.70 3.30 -23.07
C LYS A 142 9.35 3.22 -23.78
N ASN A 143 8.28 3.75 -23.18
CA ASN A 143 6.97 3.79 -23.82
C ASN A 143 6.93 4.80 -24.97
N GLU A 144 7.66 5.92 -24.87
CA GLU A 144 7.75 6.92 -25.96
C GLU A 144 8.54 6.38 -27.17
N THR A 145 9.58 5.57 -26.94
CA THR A 145 10.35 4.98 -28.06
C THR A 145 9.57 3.97 -28.90
N VAL A 146 8.57 3.27 -28.32
CA VAL A 146 7.76 2.29 -29.05
C VAL A 146 6.65 2.98 -29.86
N VAL A 147 6.11 4.10 -29.38
CA VAL A 147 5.07 4.86 -30.09
C VAL A 147 5.64 5.58 -31.33
N ASN A 148 6.90 6.00 -31.28
CA ASN A 148 7.54 6.71 -32.39
C ASN A 148 8.10 5.80 -33.50
N GLN A 149 8.27 4.49 -33.27
CA GLN A 149 8.70 3.54 -34.31
C GLN A 149 7.54 2.94 -35.12
N ALA A 150 6.30 3.03 -34.64
CA ALA A 150 5.12 2.55 -35.36
C ALA A 150 4.60 3.54 -36.43
N ALA A 151 5.24 4.70 -36.60
CA ALA A 151 4.82 5.76 -37.53
C ALA A 151 5.76 5.91 -38.75
N THR A 152 6.67 4.95 -39.00
CA THR A 152 7.69 5.07 -40.07
C THR A 152 7.83 3.83 -40.95
N ASP A 153 6.83 2.93 -40.96
CA ASP A 153 6.77 1.78 -41.88
C ASP A 153 5.37 1.67 -42.50
N GLU A 154 5.02 2.64 -43.35
CA GLU A 154 3.84 2.62 -44.23
C GLU A 154 4.27 3.24 -45.58
N ALA A 155 5.10 2.51 -46.33
CA ALA A 155 5.29 2.69 -47.77
C ALA A 155 6.20 1.57 -48.34
N ASP A 156 5.63 0.39 -48.61
CA ASP A 156 5.82 -0.26 -49.92
C ASP A 156 4.88 -1.46 -50.06
N GLU A 157 3.96 -1.36 -51.01
CA GLU A 157 3.23 -2.50 -51.60
C GLU A 157 3.87 -2.76 -52.98
N PRO A 158 4.07 -4.03 -53.38
CA PRO A 158 3.16 -4.52 -54.43
C PRO A 158 2.79 -6.01 -54.34
N THR A 159 1.49 -6.28 -54.49
CA THR A 159 0.79 -7.23 -55.40
C THR A 159 1.70 -8.16 -56.25
N VAL A 160 1.50 -9.49 -56.45
CA VAL A 160 0.41 -10.22 -57.17
C VAL A 160 0.47 -11.79 -56.90
N PRO A 161 -0.27 -12.72 -57.56
CA PRO A 161 -1.07 -13.79 -56.91
C PRO A 161 -0.56 -15.24 -57.16
N THR A 162 -1.06 -16.26 -56.46
CA THR A 162 -0.99 -17.65 -56.93
C THR A 162 -2.13 -18.49 -56.35
N ASP A 163 -2.79 -19.22 -57.26
CA ASP A 163 -3.95 -20.08 -57.06
C ASP A 163 -3.68 -21.39 -56.29
N GLN A 164 -4.75 -21.81 -55.61
CA GLN A 164 -5.28 -23.14 -55.33
C GLN A 164 -4.40 -24.39 -55.56
N ASP A 165 -4.32 -25.26 -54.54
CA ASP A 165 -4.89 -26.60 -54.72
C ASP A 165 -5.31 -27.30 -53.41
N ASN A 166 -6.40 -28.04 -53.56
CA ASN A 166 -7.22 -28.78 -52.61
C ASN A 166 -6.59 -30.13 -52.21
N THR A 167 -6.97 -30.73 -51.04
CA THR A 167 -7.28 -32.17 -50.84
C THR A 167 -7.29 -32.60 -49.34
N THR A 168 -8.52 -32.74 -48.80
CA THR A 168 -9.14 -33.93 -48.16
C THR A 168 -8.72 -34.51 -46.78
N SER A 169 -9.79 -34.71 -45.98
CA SER A 169 -10.10 -35.70 -44.90
C SER A 169 -9.65 -35.45 -43.46
N SER A 170 -10.60 -35.22 -42.52
CA SER A 170 -11.34 -36.20 -41.67
C SER A 170 -10.50 -36.58 -40.44
N GLU A 171 -10.90 -36.53 -39.15
CA GLU A 171 -12.17 -36.65 -38.43
C GLU A 171 -11.89 -36.26 -36.91
N PRO A 172 -12.66 -36.61 -35.85
CA PRO A 172 -13.67 -35.77 -35.18
C PRO A 172 -13.41 -35.41 -33.69
N LEU A 173 -14.41 -34.72 -33.11
CA LEU A 173 -14.99 -34.87 -31.75
C LEU A 173 -14.83 -33.71 -30.72
N GLN A 174 -16.00 -33.39 -30.14
CA GLN A 174 -16.33 -32.81 -28.82
C GLN A 174 -16.50 -31.29 -28.63
N GLN A 175 -17.78 -30.91 -28.73
CA GLN A 175 -18.56 -30.20 -27.71
C GLN A 175 -17.80 -29.57 -26.53
N TRP A 176 -17.93 -28.25 -26.39
CA TRP A 176 -18.44 -27.66 -25.15
C TRP A 176 -19.01 -26.27 -25.43
N THR A 177 -20.26 -26.09 -25.02
CA THR A 177 -21.01 -24.85 -24.95
C THR A 177 -20.52 -24.03 -23.76
N THR A 178 -20.26 -22.73 -23.92
CA THR A 178 -20.52 -21.78 -22.83
C THR A 178 -20.91 -20.42 -23.39
N GLN A 179 -21.99 -19.92 -22.81
CA GLN A 179 -22.77 -18.74 -23.17
C GLN A 179 -22.02 -17.45 -22.89
N ASN A 180 -22.14 -16.48 -23.81
CA ASN A 180 -21.77 -15.09 -23.60
C ASN A 180 -22.93 -14.34 -22.93
N PRO A 181 -22.73 -13.65 -21.80
CA PRO A 181 -23.63 -12.59 -21.37
C PRO A 181 -23.21 -11.23 -21.93
N THR A 182 -24.03 -10.77 -22.86
CA THR A 182 -24.50 -9.40 -23.09
C THR A 182 -23.74 -8.25 -22.39
N LYS A 183 -23.04 -7.45 -23.21
CA LYS A 183 -22.63 -6.08 -22.87
C LYS A 183 -23.88 -5.19 -22.74
N SER A 184 -24.20 -4.81 -21.51
CA SER A 184 -25.20 -3.79 -21.22
C SER A 184 -24.53 -2.41 -21.25
N THR A 185 -24.74 -1.69 -22.34
CA THR A 185 -24.38 -0.29 -22.56
C THR A 185 -25.32 0.63 -21.79
N SER A 186 -24.86 1.16 -20.66
CA SER A 186 -25.53 2.26 -19.96
C SER A 186 -24.78 3.56 -20.21
N LYS A 187 -25.34 4.37 -21.11
CA LYS A 187 -25.04 5.80 -21.24
C LYS A 187 -25.38 6.48 -19.91
N LEU A 188 -24.46 7.24 -19.31
CA LEU A 188 -24.82 8.20 -18.27
C LEU A 188 -24.08 9.53 -18.46
N LEU A 189 -24.80 10.58 -18.13
CA LEU A 189 -24.69 11.94 -18.61
C LEU A 189 -23.36 12.63 -18.30
N LYS A 190 -23.00 13.51 -19.22
CA LYS A 190 -21.90 14.46 -19.17
C LYS A 190 -22.47 15.86 -18.98
N SER A 191 -22.11 16.54 -17.89
CA SER A 191 -22.05 18.01 -17.69
C SER A 191 -21.98 18.37 -16.19
N PRO A 192 -21.61 19.60 -15.79
CA PRO A 192 -20.51 20.45 -16.28
C PRO A 192 -19.78 21.20 -15.12
N ASN A 193 -18.74 21.98 -15.48
CA ASN A 193 -18.19 23.15 -14.75
C ASN A 193 -17.64 22.96 -13.32
N ARG A 194 -16.31 23.05 -13.20
CA ARG A 194 -15.64 23.48 -11.96
C ARG A 194 -14.78 24.71 -12.24
N VAL A 195 -15.25 25.83 -11.73
CA VAL A 195 -14.58 27.12 -11.61
C VAL A 195 -13.28 26.93 -10.83
N LEU A 196 -12.16 27.42 -11.39
CA LEU A 196 -10.88 27.54 -10.68
C LEU A 196 -10.78 28.98 -10.17
N GLU A 197 -11.15 29.19 -8.91
CA GLU A 197 -10.78 30.38 -8.15
C GLU A 197 -9.54 30.03 -7.34
N SER A 198 -8.39 30.52 -7.81
CA SER A 198 -7.09 30.31 -7.19
C SER A 198 -6.73 31.57 -6.38
N THR A 199 -7.23 31.63 -5.15
CA THR A 199 -6.82 32.66 -4.17
C THR A 199 -5.54 32.18 -3.49
N ARG A 200 -4.39 32.67 -3.98
CA ARG A 200 -3.07 32.47 -3.37
C ARG A 200 -2.97 33.30 -2.10
N VAL A 201 -3.20 32.67 -0.94
CA VAL A 201 -2.85 33.22 0.38
C VAL A 201 -1.40 32.83 0.69
N MET A 202 -0.55 33.83 0.89
CA MET A 202 0.81 33.69 1.41
C MET A 202 0.77 33.68 2.94
N PRO A 203 1.49 32.76 3.62
CA PRO A 203 1.88 32.99 5.00
C PRO A 203 3.36 33.35 5.10
N SER A 204 3.59 34.57 5.59
CA SER A 204 4.85 35.05 6.14
C SER A 204 5.27 34.21 7.35
N ASN A 205 6.34 33.42 7.19
CA ASN A 205 7.01 32.73 8.30
C ASN A 205 8.33 33.46 8.60
N THR A 206 8.27 34.39 9.56
CA THR A 206 9.45 34.97 10.19
C THR A 206 9.60 34.32 11.56
N TRP A 207 10.39 33.24 11.62
CA TRP A 207 10.69 32.53 12.86
C TRP A 207 11.96 33.10 13.49
N HIS A 208 11.84 33.55 14.75
CA HIS A 208 12.94 34.05 15.57
C HIS A 208 13.84 32.90 16.08
N PRO A 209 15.18 33.10 16.13
CA PRO A 209 16.11 32.12 16.70
C PRO A 209 16.45 32.45 18.15
N TRP A 210 15.95 31.68 19.10
CA TRP A 210 16.43 31.69 20.49
C TRP A 210 16.27 30.30 21.09
N MET A 211 17.23 29.42 20.81
CA MET A 211 17.54 28.30 21.68
C MET A 211 18.94 28.48 22.25
N LYS A 212 18.96 28.89 23.52
CA LYS A 212 20.12 28.80 24.40
C LYS A 212 20.29 27.32 24.78
N THR A 213 21.49 26.79 24.59
CA THR A 213 21.88 25.47 25.07
C THR A 213 22.17 25.51 26.57
N PRO A 214 21.70 24.55 27.38
CA PRO A 214 22.23 24.34 28.72
C PRO A 214 23.48 23.46 28.69
N THR A 215 24.58 23.99 29.23
CA THR A 215 25.83 23.29 29.51
C THR A 215 25.63 22.32 30.68
N THR A 216 25.60 21.02 30.41
CA THR A 216 25.58 19.98 31.45
C THR A 216 27.02 19.67 31.87
N SER A 217 27.40 20.11 33.06
CA SER A 217 28.65 19.75 33.73
C SER A 217 28.61 18.28 34.16
N SER A 218 29.33 17.42 33.45
CA SER A 218 29.54 16.02 33.80
C SER A 218 30.67 15.92 34.84
N SER A 219 30.30 15.57 36.08
CA SER A 219 31.22 15.25 37.17
C SER A 219 31.58 13.76 37.10
N MET A 220 32.83 13.44 36.80
CA MET A 220 33.37 12.08 36.83
C MET A 220 33.76 11.70 38.27
N PRO A 221 33.40 10.50 38.77
CA PRO A 221 34.01 9.93 39.96
C PRO A 221 35.34 9.20 39.63
N PRO A 222 36.29 9.15 40.59
CA PRO A 222 37.61 8.58 40.39
C PRO A 222 37.63 7.05 40.39
N SER A 223 38.44 6.53 39.47
CA SER A 223 38.90 5.15 39.30
C SER A 223 39.55 4.58 40.57
N SER A 224 38.99 3.51 41.14
CA SER A 224 39.69 2.62 42.07
C SER A 224 39.99 1.27 41.41
N SER A 225 41.27 1.02 41.15
CA SER A 225 41.79 -0.26 40.66
C SER A 225 41.88 -1.29 41.80
N PRO A 226 41.50 -2.56 41.58
CA PRO A 226 41.84 -3.64 42.51
C PRO A 226 43.23 -4.26 42.22
N PRO A 227 43.93 -4.77 43.25
CA PRO A 227 45.30 -5.25 43.16
C PRO A 227 45.42 -6.65 42.56
N THR A 228 46.51 -6.87 41.84
CA THR A 228 46.99 -8.16 41.33
C THR A 228 47.48 -9.07 42.46
N PRO A 229 47.09 -10.35 42.50
CA PRO A 229 47.76 -11.33 43.35
C PRO A 229 49.01 -11.89 42.67
N LYS A 230 50.11 -11.86 43.42
CA LYS A 230 51.40 -12.49 43.12
C LYS A 230 51.39 -13.95 43.60
N PHE A 231 51.78 -14.85 42.69
CA PHE A 231 52.53 -16.10 42.86
C PHE A 231 52.08 -17.14 43.91
N LEU A 232 51.87 -18.38 43.44
CA LEU A 232 52.90 -19.43 43.47
C LEU A 232 52.63 -20.47 42.37
#